data_AF-A0A9D6Z4R1-F1
#
_entry.id   AF-A0A9D6Z4R1-F1
#
_cell.length_a   1.000
_cell.length_b   1.000
_cell.length_c   1.000
_cell.angle_alpha   90.00
_cell.angle_beta   90.00
_cell.angle_gamma   90.00
#
_symmetry.space_group_name_H-M   'P 1'
#
loop_
_entity.id
_entity.type
_entity.pdbx_description
1 polymer ?
#
loop_
_entity_poly.entity_id
_entity_poly.type
_entity_poly.pdbx_seq_one_letter_code
_entity_poly.pdbx_strand_id
1 'polypeptide(L)'
;MPSWMITITDPLGSSWYRGQVSVGAEMVYIQFQEPILTHGVGFTPKIKYSFVAWDRIRPYTEFAGGPFWSDLTGKIPEESGQFNFILSAGFGVSYFLTDQVALNIGYRFQHISNAGTSYPNIGLNASLPFGGFSFYF
;
A
#
# COMPACT_ATOMS: atom_id res chain seq x y z
N MET A 1 -7.16 1.44 -0.30
CA MET A 1 -6.78 2.80 0.11
C MET A 1 -6.77 3.70 -1.11
N PRO A 2 -7.37 4.90 -1.07
CA PRO A 2 -7.33 5.83 -2.19
C PRO A 2 -5.89 6.23 -2.51
N SER A 3 -5.53 6.17 -3.80
CA SER A 3 -4.18 6.53 -4.26
C SER A 3 -4.24 7.19 -5.62
N TRP A 4 -3.24 8.02 -5.89
CA TRP A 4 -2.97 8.59 -7.20
C TRP A 4 -1.56 8.17 -7.63
N MET A 5 -1.38 7.87 -8.92
CA MET A 5 -0.09 7.48 -9.48
C MET A 5 0.08 8.01 -10.91
N ILE A 6 1.33 8.22 -11.30
CA ILE A 6 1.76 8.53 -12.66
C ILE A 6 2.78 7.47 -13.12
N THR A 7 2.62 7.00 -14.35
CA THR A 7 3.61 6.11 -14.98
C THR A 7 4.77 6.94 -15.52
N ILE A 8 5.98 6.60 -15.12
CA ILE A 8 7.19 7.39 -15.40
C ILE A 8 8.18 6.69 -16.33
N THR A 9 7.86 5.48 -16.77
CA THR A 9 8.68 4.74 -17.73
C THR A 9 7.84 4.28 -18.91
N ASP A 10 8.48 4.23 -20.08
CA ASP A 10 8.06 3.31 -21.12
C ASP A 10 8.12 1.86 -20.61
N PRO A 11 7.45 0.91 -21.30
CA PRO A 11 7.57 -0.49 -20.96
C PRO A 11 9.03 -0.99 -21.07
N LEU A 12 9.58 -1.41 -19.93
CA LEU A 12 10.91 -1.98 -19.78
C LEU A 12 10.86 -3.50 -19.94
N GLY A 13 11.94 -4.11 -20.42
CA GLY A 13 12.07 -5.58 -20.56
C GLY A 13 11.42 -6.16 -21.82
N SER A 14 11.40 -7.49 -21.92
CA SER A 14 10.83 -8.22 -23.06
C SER A 14 10.00 -9.42 -22.58
N SER A 15 9.17 -9.99 -23.44
CA SER A 15 8.31 -11.13 -23.12
C SER A 15 7.37 -10.86 -21.92
N TRP A 16 7.09 -11.87 -21.09
CA TRP A 16 6.11 -11.85 -20.01
C TRP A 16 6.45 -10.87 -18.87
N TYR A 17 7.74 -10.54 -18.67
CA TYR A 17 8.17 -9.62 -17.62
C TYR A 17 8.22 -8.16 -18.10
N ARG A 18 7.75 -7.86 -19.32
CA ARG A 18 7.65 -6.49 -19.82
C ARG A 18 6.72 -5.66 -18.93
N GLY A 19 7.20 -4.54 -18.40
CA GLY A 19 6.47 -3.79 -17.36
C GLY A 19 6.81 -2.30 -17.27
N GLN A 20 6.01 -1.56 -16.53
CA GLN A 20 6.16 -0.11 -16.33
C GLN A 20 6.23 0.22 -14.84
N VAL A 21 6.99 1.27 -14.53
CA VAL A 21 7.07 1.83 -13.17
C VAL A 21 6.14 3.03 -13.06
N SER A 22 5.29 3.00 -12.04
CA SER A 22 4.47 4.13 -11.62
C SER A 22 4.89 4.59 -10.23
N VAL A 23 4.89 5.90 -10.02
CA VAL A 23 5.12 6.53 -8.72
C VAL A 23 3.91 7.38 -8.33
N GLY A 24 3.67 7.55 -7.04
CA GLY A 24 2.49 8.25 -6.58
C GLY A 24 2.41 8.35 -5.08
N ALA A 25 1.19 8.55 -4.58
CA ALA A 25 0.93 8.62 -3.16
C ALA A 25 -0.42 7.98 -2.79
N GLU A 26 -0.51 7.51 -1.56
CA GLU A 26 -1.66 6.80 -1.02
C GLU A 26 -2.06 7.37 0.34
N MET A 27 -3.36 7.64 0.50
CA MET A 27 -3.98 7.97 1.79
C MET A 27 -4.34 6.68 2.51
N VAL A 28 -3.81 6.51 3.72
CA VAL A 28 -3.97 5.32 4.55
C VAL A 28 -5.00 5.61 5.63
N TYR A 29 -5.96 4.72 5.80
CA TYR A 29 -6.83 4.65 6.97
C TYR A 29 -6.90 3.20 7.44
N ILE A 30 -6.64 2.97 8.74
CA ILE A 30 -6.70 1.66 9.37
C ILE A 30 -7.56 1.78 10.63
N GLN A 31 -8.47 0.83 10.82
CA GLN A 31 -9.20 0.65 12.07
C GLN A 31 -8.66 -0.59 12.77
N PHE A 32 -8.17 -0.42 13.99
CA PHE A 32 -7.80 -1.51 14.89
C PHE A 32 -9.07 -1.89 15.66
N GLN A 33 -9.35 -3.18 15.81
CA GLN A 33 -10.56 -3.68 16.47
C GLN A 33 -10.27 -4.24 17.87
N GLU A 34 -9.23 -5.05 17.98
CA GLU A 34 -8.79 -5.67 19.22
C GLU A 34 -7.38 -5.19 19.58
N PRO A 35 -7.05 -5.04 20.89
CA PRO A 35 -7.96 -5.18 22.03
C PRO A 35 -8.91 -3.99 22.23
N ILE A 36 -8.66 -2.87 21.56
CA ILE A 36 -9.43 -1.62 21.69
C ILE A 36 -9.69 -1.06 20.30
N LEU A 37 -10.90 -0.55 20.07
CA LEU A 37 -11.24 0.13 18.83
C LEU A 37 -10.50 1.46 18.74
N THR A 38 -9.60 1.57 17.77
CA THR A 38 -8.85 2.80 17.48
C THR A 38 -8.67 2.97 15.98
N HIS A 39 -8.16 4.14 15.61
CA HIS A 39 -7.94 4.50 14.21
C HIS A 39 -6.50 4.95 14.00
N GLY A 40 -6.07 4.84 12.75
CA GLY A 40 -4.88 5.52 12.29
C GLY A 40 -5.05 6.02 10.86
N VAL A 41 -4.37 7.12 10.58
CA VAL A 41 -4.36 7.80 9.29
C VAL A 41 -2.92 8.01 8.86
N GLY A 42 -2.66 7.95 7.55
CA GLY A 42 -1.32 8.17 7.04
C GLY A 42 -1.31 8.63 5.61
N PHE A 43 -0.12 9.03 5.18
CA PHE A 43 0.15 9.41 3.81
C PHE A 43 1.47 8.79 3.40
N THR A 44 1.47 8.05 2.30
CA THR A 44 2.64 7.29 1.88
C THR A 44 2.98 7.60 0.43
N PRO A 45 4.22 7.98 0.09
CA PRO A 45 4.72 7.77 -1.27
C PRO A 45 4.65 6.28 -1.62
N LYS A 46 4.39 6.01 -2.90
CA LYS A 46 4.11 4.68 -3.42
C LYS A 46 4.79 4.47 -4.76
N ILE A 47 5.36 3.28 -4.93
CA ILE A 47 5.89 2.78 -6.20
C ILE A 47 5.13 1.50 -6.58
N LYS A 48 4.83 1.35 -7.86
CA LYS A 48 4.16 0.17 -8.43
C LYS A 48 4.88 -0.24 -9.71
N TYR A 49 5.19 -1.52 -9.82
CA TYR A 49 5.63 -2.12 -11.06
C TYR A 49 4.49 -2.94 -11.65
N SER A 50 3.99 -2.57 -12.82
CA SER A 50 2.88 -3.25 -13.50
C SER A 50 3.40 -4.02 -14.71
N PHE A 51 3.06 -5.30 -14.79
CA PHE A 51 3.35 -6.15 -15.94
C PHE A 51 2.34 -5.84 -17.05
N VAL A 52 2.84 -5.41 -18.21
CA VAL A 52 2.03 -4.92 -19.36
C VAL A 52 2.19 -5.82 -20.59
N ALA A 53 2.72 -7.03 -20.40
CA ALA A 53 2.88 -8.02 -21.48
C ALA A 53 1.55 -8.63 -21.93
N TRP A 54 0.57 -8.69 -21.05
CA TRP A 54 -0.77 -9.19 -21.32
C TRP A 54 -1.75 -8.02 -21.50
N ASP A 55 -2.82 -8.29 -22.26
CA ASP A 55 -3.82 -7.29 -22.65
C ASP A 55 -4.59 -6.74 -21.44
N ARG A 56 -5.60 -7.50 -20.97
CA ARG A 56 -6.50 -7.07 -19.89
C ARG A 56 -6.04 -7.43 -18.50
N ILE A 57 -5.19 -8.43 -18.35
CA ILE A 57 -4.72 -8.92 -17.05
C ILE A 57 -3.33 -8.36 -16.82
N ARG A 58 -3.18 -7.47 -15.86
CA ARG A 58 -1.89 -6.85 -15.54
C ARG A 58 -1.52 -7.13 -14.09
N PRO A 59 -0.73 -8.20 -13.83
CA PRO A 59 -0.12 -8.40 -12.53
C PRO A 59 0.70 -7.17 -12.13
N TYR A 60 0.91 -6.98 -10.84
CA TYR A 60 1.77 -5.93 -10.32
C TYR A 60 2.34 -6.29 -8.96
N THR A 61 3.44 -5.61 -8.62
CA THR A 61 3.93 -5.49 -7.25
C THR A 61 3.99 -4.02 -6.87
N GLU A 62 3.83 -3.73 -5.59
CA GLU A 62 3.84 -2.37 -5.07
C GLU A 62 4.54 -2.30 -3.72
N PHE A 63 5.10 -1.13 -3.45
CA PHE A 63 5.69 -0.77 -2.17
C PHE A 63 5.26 0.67 -1.84
N ALA A 64 4.90 0.91 -0.59
CA ALA A 64 4.54 2.23 -0.09
C ALA A 64 5.09 2.39 1.32
N GLY A 65 5.47 3.62 1.69
CA GLY A 65 5.99 3.86 3.03
C GLY A 65 5.96 5.32 3.41
N GLY A 66 5.56 5.66 4.64
CA GLY A 66 5.45 7.06 5.04
C GLY A 66 4.91 7.28 6.45
N PRO A 67 4.69 8.56 6.84
CA PRO A 67 4.16 8.93 8.13
C PRO A 67 2.76 8.34 8.38
N PHE A 68 2.54 7.90 9.61
CA PHE A 68 1.30 7.32 10.08
C PHE A 68 1.02 7.81 11.51
N TRP A 69 -0.19 8.32 11.74
CA TRP A 69 -0.65 8.75 13.04
C TRP A 69 -1.73 7.79 13.54
N SER A 70 -1.66 7.36 14.79
CA SER A 70 -2.66 6.46 15.38
C SER A 70 -2.92 6.76 16.85
N ASP A 71 -4.12 6.41 17.30
CA ASP A 71 -4.52 6.56 18.71
C ASP A 71 -4.20 5.33 19.56
N LEU A 72 -3.16 4.58 19.21
CA LEU A 72 -2.74 3.35 19.89
C LEU A 72 -1.87 3.59 21.13
N THR A 73 -1.26 4.77 21.22
CA THR A 73 -0.33 5.13 22.29
C THR A 73 -0.94 4.98 23.67
N GLY A 74 -0.25 4.26 24.55
CA GLY A 74 -0.72 4.01 25.92
C GLY A 74 -1.94 3.08 26.00
N LYS A 75 -2.44 2.58 24.88
CA LYS A 75 -3.54 1.60 24.80
C LYS A 75 -3.05 0.19 24.50
N ILE A 76 -1.85 0.07 23.93
CA ILE A 76 -1.19 -1.20 23.64
C ILE A 76 0.28 -1.15 24.11
N PRO A 77 0.87 -2.27 24.55
CA PRO A 77 2.26 -2.31 25.00
C PRO A 77 3.28 -2.24 23.85
N GLU A 78 2.88 -2.46 22.59
CA GLU A 78 3.77 -2.52 21.43
C GLU A 78 4.25 -1.15 20.96
N GLU A 79 3.47 -0.10 21.22
CA GLU A 79 3.68 1.25 20.67
C GLU A 79 3.69 2.34 21.75
N SER A 80 4.69 3.21 21.68
CA SER A 80 4.94 4.26 22.69
C SER A 80 4.63 5.68 22.21
N GLY A 81 4.30 5.87 20.93
CA GLY A 81 4.03 7.18 20.33
C GLY A 81 2.85 7.17 19.36
N GLN A 82 2.21 8.33 19.18
CA GLN A 82 1.07 8.45 18.26
C GLN A 82 1.55 8.51 16.82
N PHE A 83 2.73 9.11 16.63
CA PHE A 83 3.43 9.16 15.37
C PHE A 83 4.27 7.90 15.15
N ASN A 84 4.06 7.28 14.00
CA ASN A 84 4.73 6.08 13.53
C ASN A 84 5.01 6.22 12.02
N PHE A 85 5.68 5.21 11.47
CA PHE A 85 5.77 4.98 10.05
C PHE A 85 4.98 3.73 9.70
N ILE A 86 4.29 3.76 8.56
CA ILE A 86 3.72 2.56 7.96
C ILE A 86 4.51 2.22 6.71
N LEU A 87 4.93 0.96 6.60
CA LEU A 87 5.50 0.37 5.39
C LEU A 87 4.52 -0.69 4.88
N SER A 88 4.27 -0.70 3.59
CA SER A 88 3.39 -1.67 2.93
C SER A 88 4.07 -2.24 1.70
N ALA A 89 4.05 -3.56 1.56
CA ALA A 89 4.51 -4.26 0.37
C ALA A 89 3.41 -5.22 -0.09
N GLY A 90 3.20 -5.32 -1.39
CA GLY A 90 2.11 -6.15 -1.90
C GLY A 90 2.29 -6.57 -3.35
N PHE A 91 1.39 -7.46 -3.74
CA PHE A 91 1.21 -7.89 -5.12
C PHE A 91 -0.28 -8.00 -5.42
N GLY A 92 -0.61 -7.90 -6.69
CA GLY A 92 -2.00 -8.00 -7.13
C GLY A 92 -2.11 -8.13 -8.64
N VAL A 93 -3.36 -8.11 -9.09
CA VAL A 93 -3.73 -8.17 -10.50
C VAL A 93 -4.74 -7.08 -10.78
N SER A 94 -4.46 -6.29 -11.81
CA SER A 94 -5.42 -5.35 -12.41
C SER A 94 -6.08 -6.05 -13.60
N TYR A 95 -7.40 -6.19 -13.57
CA TYR A 95 -8.22 -6.65 -14.69
C TYR A 95 -8.91 -5.45 -15.34
N PHE A 96 -8.51 -5.10 -16.56
CA PHE A 96 -9.07 -3.98 -17.32
C PHE A 96 -10.46 -4.36 -17.85
N LEU A 97 -11.47 -3.68 -17.31
CA LEU A 97 -12.86 -3.77 -17.75
C LEU A 97 -13.06 -2.98 -19.06
N THR A 98 -12.37 -1.84 -19.14
CA THR A 98 -12.20 -1.00 -20.34
C THR A 98 -10.77 -0.48 -20.37
N ASP A 99 -10.40 0.27 -21.40
CA ASP A 99 -9.06 0.90 -21.48
C ASP A 99 -8.82 1.94 -20.37
N GLN A 100 -9.89 2.46 -19.74
CA GLN A 100 -9.85 3.50 -18.71
C GLN A 100 -10.24 2.99 -17.32
N VAL A 101 -10.74 1.77 -17.16
CA VAL A 101 -11.23 1.24 -15.87
C VAL A 101 -10.68 -0.14 -15.61
N ALA A 102 -10.05 -0.32 -14.44
CA ALA A 102 -9.56 -1.62 -14.00
C ALA A 102 -10.09 -1.99 -12.60
N LEU A 103 -10.49 -3.26 -12.45
CA LEU A 103 -10.68 -3.90 -11.16
C LEU A 103 -9.33 -4.39 -10.65
N ASN A 104 -9.00 -4.10 -9.40
CA ASN A 104 -7.77 -4.53 -8.74
C ASN A 104 -8.12 -5.48 -7.60
N ILE A 105 -7.43 -6.60 -7.55
CA ILE A 105 -7.42 -7.50 -6.40
C ILE A 105 -5.98 -7.81 -6.02
N GLY A 106 -5.71 -8.01 -4.75
CA GLY A 106 -4.36 -8.29 -4.31
C GLY A 106 -4.25 -8.59 -2.83
N TYR A 107 -2.99 -8.66 -2.38
CA TYR A 107 -2.62 -8.91 -1.01
C TYR A 107 -1.51 -7.95 -0.60
N ARG A 108 -1.61 -7.43 0.63
CA ARG A 108 -0.59 -6.55 1.22
C ARG A 108 -0.18 -7.03 2.59
N PHE A 109 1.12 -6.94 2.83
CA PHE A 109 1.71 -6.90 4.15
C PHE A 109 1.92 -5.45 4.55
N GLN A 110 1.63 -5.12 5.82
CA GLN A 110 1.83 -3.81 6.41
C GLN A 110 2.61 -3.95 7.72
N HIS A 111 3.60 -3.11 7.92
CA HIS A 111 4.38 -2.99 9.14
C HIS A 111 4.30 -1.55 9.65
N ILE A 112 3.93 -1.37 10.91
CA ILE A 112 3.84 -0.07 11.59
C ILE A 112 4.85 -0.07 12.72
N SER A 113 5.66 0.98 12.83
CA SER A 113 6.60 1.17 13.95
C SER A 113 7.09 2.62 14.03
N ASN A 114 7.66 3.02 15.16
CA ASN A 114 8.23 4.35 15.36
C ASN A 114 9.72 4.47 14.96
N ALA A 115 10.28 3.46 14.27
CA ALA A 115 11.68 3.37 13.88
C ALA A 115 12.69 3.49 15.05
N GLY A 116 12.29 3.16 16.28
CA GLY A 116 13.13 3.24 17.47
C GLY A 116 13.28 4.66 18.04
N THR A 117 12.42 5.60 17.63
CA THR A 117 12.40 6.97 18.18
C THR A 117 11.84 7.03 19.59
N SER A 118 11.02 6.05 19.99
CA SER A 118 10.54 5.87 21.37
C SER A 118 10.39 4.39 21.72
N TYR A 119 10.54 4.05 23.00
CA TYR A 119 10.40 2.68 23.49
C TYR A 119 9.19 2.53 24.41
N PRO A 120 8.46 1.39 24.37
CA PRO A 120 8.65 0.23 23.48
C PRO A 120 8.34 0.50 21.99
N ASN A 121 8.92 -0.31 21.11
CA ASN A 121 8.72 -0.31 19.64
C ASN A 121 8.76 -1.75 19.12
N ILE A 122 7.75 -2.54 19.47
CA ILE A 122 7.66 -3.95 19.03
C ILE A 122 7.23 -4.01 17.56
N GLY A 123 6.44 -3.02 17.13
CA GLY A 123 5.89 -2.92 15.79
C GLY A 123 4.66 -3.78 15.59
N LEU A 124 3.73 -3.29 14.78
CA LEU A 124 2.49 -3.98 14.41
C LEU A 124 2.56 -4.49 12.99
N ASN A 125 2.09 -5.72 12.76
CA ASN A 125 2.06 -6.33 11.45
C ASN A 125 0.63 -6.71 11.07
N ALA A 126 0.23 -6.44 9.84
CA ALA A 126 -1.05 -6.86 9.28
C ALA A 126 -0.84 -7.42 7.88
N SER A 127 -1.59 -8.47 7.53
CA SER A 127 -1.55 -9.06 6.20
C SER A 127 -2.96 -9.30 5.70
N LEU A 128 -3.37 -8.57 4.67
CA LEU A 128 -4.78 -8.41 4.30
C LEU A 128 -4.98 -8.52 2.78
N PRO A 129 -6.02 -9.21 2.31
CA PRO A 129 -6.48 -9.07 0.94
C PRO A 129 -7.10 -7.68 0.72
N PHE A 130 -7.08 -7.20 -0.52
CA PHE A 130 -7.77 -5.97 -0.88
C PHE A 130 -8.41 -6.07 -2.26
N GLY A 131 -9.40 -5.20 -2.48
CA GLY A 131 -10.06 -4.99 -3.77
C GLY A 131 -10.36 -3.50 -3.99
N GLY A 132 -10.40 -3.07 -5.24
CA GLY A 132 -10.76 -1.69 -5.59
C GLY A 132 -10.69 -1.39 -7.08
N PHE A 133 -11.03 -0.17 -7.47
CA PHE A 133 -11.01 0.27 -8.87
C PHE A 133 -9.90 1.29 -9.13
N SER A 134 -9.39 1.30 -10.36
CA SER A 134 -8.51 2.34 -10.88
C SER A 134 -9.14 2.95 -12.13
N PHE A 135 -8.98 4.26 -12.25
CA PHE A 135 -9.44 5.06 -13.38
C PHE A 135 -8.23 5.72 -14.04
N TYR A 136 -8.11 5.59 -15.36
CA TYR A 136 -7.01 6.12 -16.16
C TYR A 136 -7.52 7.27 -17.03
N PHE A 137 -6.72 8.34 -17.16
CA PHE A 137 -7.04 9.60 -17.84
C PHE A 137 -5.92 10.00 -18.78
#